data_AF-A0A9D2SWH0-F1
#
_entry.id   AF-A0A9D2SWH0-F1
#
_cell.length_a   1.000
_cell.length_b   1.000
_cell.length_c   1.000
_cell.angle_alpha   90.00
_cell.angle_beta   90.00
_cell.angle_gamma   90.00
#
_symmetry.space_group_name_H-M   'P 1'
#
loop_
_entity.id
_entity.type
_entity.pdbx_description
1 polymer ?
#
loop_
_entity_poly.entity_id
_entity_poly.type
_entity_poly.pdbx_seq_one_letter_code
_entity_poly.pdbx_strand_id
1 'polypeptide(L)'
;MFRNLYHEIRAHQDLKKEVLQFSVLSILYFVLYTLLSVFLGMFNHDALTVAVFLVLNLISTYVYMRFFFLMIARSKAEERVVGLKPCLRMLVIETMMFAFSVLMYYAFVFFIDLYVLLALICYLYLFFCVAFQLFCFYEIYEGTKGLLGVVKAAAVQMARHIRQVLAACALLCVGYIVLYVCSVGIEGTMAVLAPYTAILNVGVTMNRWMEVCSVLLTMIMTQAFDVVYLSFLGVQLLAAVFFSIFYVLWMGWICEIRRQ
;
A
#
# COMPACT_ATOMS: atom_id res chain seq x y z
N MET A 1 -24.03 5.32 -6.71
CA MET A 1 -22.71 5.35 -7.41
C MET A 1 -21.93 4.05 -7.20
N PHE A 2 -21.50 3.71 -5.97
CA PHE A 2 -20.74 2.48 -5.70
C PHE A 2 -21.46 1.17 -6.05
N ARG A 3 -22.80 1.11 -5.94
CA ARG A 3 -23.58 -0.11 -6.24
C ARG A 3 -23.55 -0.47 -7.73
N ASN A 4 -23.69 0.50 -8.63
CA ASN A 4 -23.62 0.28 -10.07
C ASN A 4 -22.19 -0.07 -10.50
N LEU A 5 -21.21 0.65 -9.94
CA LEU A 5 -19.79 0.40 -10.19
C LEU A 5 -19.35 -1.00 -9.74
N TYR A 6 -19.83 -1.48 -8.59
CA TYR A 6 -19.56 -2.85 -8.14
C TYR A 6 -20.10 -3.90 -9.12
N HIS A 7 -21.30 -3.67 -9.66
CA HIS A 7 -21.88 -4.56 -10.67
C HIS A 7 -21.11 -4.53 -12.00
N GLU A 8 -20.66 -3.35 -12.43
CA GLU A 8 -19.82 -3.18 -13.64
C GLU A 8 -18.45 -3.85 -13.49
N ILE A 9 -17.78 -3.68 -12.35
CA ILE A 9 -16.49 -4.35 -12.06
C ILE A 9 -16.69 -5.87 -12.01
N ARG A 10 -17.72 -6.36 -11.32
CA ARG A 10 -18.02 -7.80 -11.21
C ARG A 10 -18.38 -8.44 -12.55
N ALA A 11 -18.91 -7.67 -13.50
CA ALA A 11 -19.21 -8.18 -14.84
C ALA A 11 -17.94 -8.49 -15.65
N HIS A 12 -16.82 -7.86 -15.33
CA HIS A 12 -15.57 -7.96 -16.10
C HIS A 12 -14.41 -8.58 -15.29
N GLN A 13 -14.58 -8.79 -13.99
CA GLN A 13 -13.54 -9.29 -13.08
C GLN A 13 -14.07 -10.30 -12.07
N ASP A 14 -13.33 -11.40 -11.87
CA ASP A 14 -13.56 -12.32 -10.77
C ASP A 14 -12.94 -11.77 -9.48
N LEU A 15 -13.70 -10.93 -8.79
CA LEU A 15 -13.30 -10.29 -7.54
C LEU A 15 -12.76 -11.28 -6.49
N LYS A 16 -13.33 -12.49 -6.40
CA LYS A 16 -12.89 -13.49 -5.42
C LYS A 16 -11.47 -13.96 -5.74
N LYS A 17 -11.22 -14.25 -7.02
CA LYS A 17 -9.90 -14.67 -7.49
C LYS A 17 -8.87 -13.55 -7.37
N GLU A 18 -9.20 -12.32 -7.74
CA GLU A 18 -8.28 -11.18 -7.65
C GLU A 18 -7.92 -10.85 -6.19
N VAL A 19 -8.90 -10.85 -5.28
CA VAL A 19 -8.66 -10.65 -3.83
C VAL A 19 -7.79 -11.76 -3.25
N LEU A 20 -8.01 -13.02 -3.65
CA LEU A 20 -7.18 -14.12 -3.20
C LEU A 20 -5.74 -14.00 -3.71
N GLN A 21 -5.56 -13.68 -5.00
CA GLN A 21 -4.23 -13.49 -5.60
C GLN A 21 -3.48 -12.34 -4.92
N PHE A 22 -4.15 -11.21 -4.68
CA PHE A 22 -3.59 -10.09 -3.94
C PHE A 22 -3.18 -10.50 -2.52
N SER A 23 -4.06 -11.21 -1.81
CA SER A 23 -3.79 -11.67 -0.43
C SER A 23 -2.59 -12.61 -0.34
N VAL A 24 -2.49 -13.59 -1.24
CA VAL A 24 -1.34 -14.51 -1.30
C VAL A 24 -0.05 -13.75 -1.59
N LEU A 25 -0.09 -12.81 -2.53
CA LEU A 25 1.06 -11.98 -2.87
C LEU A 25 1.53 -11.15 -1.67
N SER A 26 0.58 -10.56 -0.97
CA SER A 26 0.82 -9.78 0.24
C SER A 26 1.45 -10.60 1.37
N ILE A 27 1.04 -11.86 1.54
CA ILE A 27 1.65 -12.80 2.52
C ILE A 27 3.07 -13.21 2.09
N LEU A 28 3.28 -13.51 0.81
CA LEU A 28 4.63 -13.84 0.31
C LEU A 28 5.60 -12.68 0.51
N TYR A 29 5.14 -11.45 0.28
CA TYR A 29 5.91 -10.25 0.55
C TYR A 29 6.27 -10.13 2.04
N PHE A 30 5.35 -10.44 2.95
CA PHE A 30 5.63 -10.48 4.39
C PHE A 30 6.77 -11.45 4.72
N VAL A 31 6.70 -12.68 4.21
CA VAL A 31 7.72 -13.70 4.49
C VAL A 31 9.11 -13.21 4.06
N LEU A 32 9.21 -12.66 2.85
CA LEU A 32 10.46 -12.09 2.34
C LEU A 32 10.94 -10.93 3.22
N TYR A 33 10.03 -10.02 3.58
CA TYR A 33 10.31 -8.86 4.41
C TYR A 33 10.85 -9.27 5.79
N THR A 34 10.19 -10.20 6.47
CA THR A 34 10.56 -10.65 7.82
C THR A 34 11.92 -11.33 7.82
N LEU A 35 12.20 -12.20 6.85
CA LEU A 35 13.52 -12.84 6.72
C LEU A 35 14.64 -11.81 6.53
N LEU A 36 14.40 -10.80 5.69
CA LEU A 36 15.38 -9.74 5.44
C LEU A 36 15.55 -8.81 6.64
N SER A 37 14.46 -8.49 7.35
CA SER A 37 14.50 -7.65 8.55
C SER A 37 15.27 -8.33 9.68
N VAL A 38 15.10 -9.65 9.88
CA VAL A 38 15.88 -10.42 10.85
C VAL A 38 17.36 -10.41 10.48
N PHE A 39 17.68 -10.64 9.21
CA PHE A 39 19.06 -10.57 8.71
C PHE A 39 19.68 -9.19 8.96
N LEU A 40 18.98 -8.11 8.61
CA LEU A 40 19.46 -6.73 8.81
C LEU A 40 19.67 -6.37 10.29
N GLY A 41 18.78 -6.83 11.17
CA GLY A 41 18.90 -6.63 12.61
C GLY A 41 20.20 -7.18 13.21
N MET A 42 20.83 -8.16 12.55
CA MET A 42 22.13 -8.71 12.96
C MET A 42 23.32 -7.78 12.64
N PHE A 43 23.19 -6.87 11.67
CA PHE A 43 24.29 -5.99 11.24
C PHE A 43 24.21 -4.56 11.79
N ASN A 44 23.03 -4.15 12.29
CA ASN A 44 22.75 -2.85 12.92
C ASN A 44 23.39 -1.64 12.18
N HIS A 45 23.17 -1.56 10.87
CA HIS A 45 23.74 -0.53 10.01
C HIS A 45 22.65 0.20 9.22
N ASP A 46 22.46 1.49 9.49
CA ASP A 46 21.35 2.28 8.94
C ASP A 46 21.36 2.36 7.41
N ALA A 47 22.52 2.66 6.81
CA ALA A 47 22.62 2.77 5.35
C ALA A 47 22.30 1.44 4.63
N LEU A 48 22.76 0.31 5.19
CA LEU A 48 22.45 -1.03 4.68
C LEU A 48 20.94 -1.31 4.79
N THR A 49 20.34 -0.93 5.92
CA THR A 49 18.91 -1.07 6.18
C THR A 49 18.08 -0.29 5.15
N VAL A 50 18.43 0.98 4.89
CA VAL A 50 17.77 1.82 3.88
C VAL A 50 17.92 1.24 2.48
N ALA A 51 19.13 0.80 2.10
CA ALA A 51 19.39 0.24 0.77
C ALA A 51 18.59 -1.04 0.53
N VAL A 52 18.53 -1.92 1.52
CA VAL A 52 17.78 -3.18 1.42
C VAL A 52 16.28 -2.93 1.38
N PHE A 53 15.75 -1.98 2.16
CA PHE A 53 14.34 -1.60 2.08
C PHE A 53 13.98 -0.96 0.74
N LEU A 54 14.86 -0.16 0.15
CA LEU A 54 14.66 0.35 -1.21
C LEU A 54 14.48 -0.80 -2.21
N VAL A 55 15.36 -1.80 -2.18
CA VAL A 55 15.28 -2.96 -3.08
C VAL A 55 13.98 -3.72 -2.89
N LEU A 56 13.58 -3.99 -1.64
CA LEU A 56 12.30 -4.63 -1.33
C LEU A 56 11.12 -3.83 -1.86
N ASN A 57 11.12 -2.51 -1.67
CA ASN A 57 10.05 -1.64 -2.13
C ASN A 57 9.94 -1.62 -3.67
N LEU A 58 11.07 -1.66 -4.38
CA LEU A 58 11.10 -1.75 -5.84
C LEU A 58 10.58 -3.10 -6.34
N ILE A 59 10.95 -4.21 -5.70
CA ILE A 59 10.41 -5.54 -6.02
C ILE A 59 8.90 -5.54 -5.78
N SER A 60 8.46 -5.07 -4.62
CA SER A 60 7.04 -4.96 -4.25
C SER A 60 6.24 -4.20 -5.31
N THR A 61 6.71 -3.00 -5.65
CA THR A 61 6.09 -2.13 -6.64
C THR A 61 6.02 -2.78 -8.01
N TYR A 62 7.10 -3.45 -8.43
CA TYR A 62 7.10 -4.19 -9.69
C TYR A 62 6.02 -5.28 -9.71
N VAL A 63 5.92 -6.06 -8.64
CA VAL A 63 4.97 -7.18 -8.56
C VAL A 63 3.53 -6.68 -8.48
N TYR A 64 3.22 -5.68 -7.64
CA TYR A 64 1.88 -5.08 -7.55
C TYR A 64 1.46 -4.40 -8.85
N MET A 65 2.38 -3.70 -9.52
CA MET A 65 2.12 -3.12 -10.83
C MET A 65 1.81 -4.20 -11.89
N ARG A 66 2.56 -5.31 -11.89
CA ARG A 66 2.30 -6.44 -12.81
C ARG A 66 0.93 -7.08 -12.54
N PHE A 67 0.57 -7.24 -11.27
CA PHE A 67 -0.76 -7.68 -10.87
C PHE A 67 -1.84 -6.73 -11.41
N PHE A 68 -1.66 -5.43 -11.23
CA PHE A 68 -2.59 -4.42 -11.75
C PHE A 68 -2.72 -4.44 -13.28
N PHE A 69 -1.62 -4.60 -14.02
CA PHE A 69 -1.67 -4.72 -15.49
C PHE A 69 -2.41 -5.98 -15.96
N LEU A 70 -2.22 -7.11 -15.29
CA LEU A 70 -2.98 -8.33 -15.59
C LEU A 70 -4.47 -8.12 -15.32
N MET A 71 -4.80 -7.41 -14.24
CA MET A 71 -6.18 -7.09 -13.88
C MET A 71 -6.85 -6.15 -14.92
N ILE A 72 -6.13 -5.16 -15.44
CA ILE A 72 -6.61 -4.31 -16.56
C ILE A 72 -6.78 -5.14 -17.83
N ALA A 73 -5.76 -5.91 -18.21
CA ALA A 73 -5.77 -6.74 -19.42
C ALA A 73 -6.96 -7.71 -19.42
N ARG A 74 -7.24 -8.37 -18.29
CA ARG A 74 -8.43 -9.22 -18.10
C ARG A 74 -9.72 -8.43 -18.25
N SER A 75 -9.82 -7.28 -17.59
CA SER A 75 -11.02 -6.43 -17.66
C SER A 75 -11.33 -6.00 -19.10
N LYS A 76 -10.29 -5.63 -19.87
CA LYS A 76 -10.41 -5.23 -21.28
C LYS A 76 -10.47 -6.39 -22.28
N ALA A 77 -10.37 -7.64 -21.83
CA ALA A 77 -10.19 -8.81 -22.70
C ALA A 77 -9.03 -8.65 -23.71
N GLU A 78 -7.96 -7.96 -23.28
CA GLU A 78 -6.75 -7.70 -24.07
C GLU A 78 -5.63 -8.66 -23.64
N GLU A 79 -4.93 -9.28 -24.60
CA GLU A 79 -3.67 -9.99 -24.33
C GLU A 79 -2.48 -9.03 -24.42
N ARG A 80 -2.48 -7.98 -23.59
CA ARG A 80 -1.39 -7.01 -23.54
C ARG A 80 -0.36 -7.39 -22.47
N VAL A 81 0.85 -7.74 -22.91
CA VAL A 81 1.99 -7.94 -22.00
C VAL A 81 2.84 -6.67 -21.95
N VAL A 82 2.82 -5.98 -20.80
CA VAL A 82 3.70 -4.82 -20.59
C VAL A 82 5.12 -5.28 -20.26
N GLY A 83 6.08 -4.99 -21.14
CA GLY A 83 7.49 -5.34 -20.95
C GLY A 83 8.17 -4.57 -19.80
N LEU A 84 9.39 -4.96 -19.45
CA LEU A 84 10.16 -4.35 -18.33
C LEU A 84 10.52 -2.88 -18.57
N LYS A 85 10.77 -2.48 -19.82
CA LYS A 85 11.21 -1.11 -20.15
C LYS A 85 10.19 -0.02 -19.79
N PRO A 86 8.88 -0.18 -20.09
CA PRO A 86 7.84 0.70 -19.55
C PRO A 86 7.79 0.73 -18.01
N CYS A 87 7.96 -0.43 -17.36
CA CYS A 87 7.94 -0.59 -15.91
C CYS A 87 9.03 0.20 -15.18
N LEU A 88 10.22 0.36 -15.79
CA LEU A 88 11.34 1.13 -15.21
C LEU A 88 10.94 2.55 -14.80
N ARG A 89 10.02 3.18 -15.54
CA ARG A 89 9.56 4.54 -15.22
C ARG A 89 8.88 4.60 -13.86
N MET A 90 8.06 3.60 -13.56
CA MET A 90 7.40 3.50 -12.27
C MET A 90 8.39 3.25 -11.15
N LEU A 91 9.39 2.42 -11.39
CA LEU A 91 10.44 2.13 -10.41
C LEU A 91 11.26 3.38 -10.08
N VAL A 92 11.50 4.26 -11.06
CA VAL A 92 12.10 5.58 -10.81
C VAL A 92 11.18 6.47 -9.97
N ILE A 93 9.89 6.56 -10.30
CA ILE A 93 8.91 7.32 -9.50
C ILE A 93 8.89 6.81 -8.06
N GLU A 94 8.87 5.49 -7.89
CA GLU A 94 8.87 4.85 -6.58
C GLU A 94 10.14 5.16 -5.78
N THR A 95 11.30 5.17 -6.45
CA THR A 95 12.57 5.52 -5.81
C THR A 95 12.53 6.96 -5.29
N MET A 96 11.96 7.89 -6.07
CA MET A 96 11.79 9.29 -5.65
C MET A 96 10.83 9.42 -4.47
N MET A 97 9.71 8.67 -4.49
CA MET A 97 8.71 8.64 -3.41
C MET A 97 9.28 8.03 -2.12
N PHE A 98 10.07 6.96 -2.24
CA PHE A 98 10.79 6.36 -1.14
C PHE A 98 11.83 7.33 -0.55
N ALA A 99 12.64 7.97 -1.40
CA ALA A 99 13.62 8.97 -0.97
C ALA A 99 12.95 10.16 -0.24
N PHE A 100 11.81 10.63 -0.74
CA PHE A 100 11.01 11.65 -0.05
C PHE A 100 10.55 11.18 1.33
N SER A 101 10.09 9.94 1.44
CA SER A 101 9.67 9.35 2.72
C SER A 101 10.83 9.28 3.74
N VAL A 102 12.02 8.88 3.27
CA VAL A 102 13.25 8.87 4.09
C VAL A 102 13.67 10.29 4.48
N LEU A 103 13.57 11.27 3.58
CA LEU A 103 13.88 12.67 3.91
C LEU A 103 12.93 13.23 4.98
N MET A 104 11.63 12.94 4.87
CA MET A 104 10.64 13.35 5.86
C MET A 104 10.92 12.72 7.23
N TYR A 105 11.43 11.48 7.28
CA TYR A 105 11.89 10.86 8.53
C TYR A 105 12.92 11.72 9.26
N TYR A 106 14.01 12.01 8.56
CA TYR A 106 15.12 12.75 9.14
C TYR A 106 14.68 14.17 9.46
N ALA A 107 13.84 14.79 8.63
CA ALA A 107 13.26 16.09 8.93
C ALA A 107 12.47 16.08 10.26
N PHE A 108 11.68 15.04 10.54
CA PHE A 108 10.98 14.89 11.81
C PHE A 108 11.92 14.80 13.02
N VAL A 109 13.04 14.09 12.86
CA VAL A 109 14.03 13.91 13.93
C VAL A 109 14.79 15.21 14.18
N PHE A 110 15.16 15.94 13.13
CA PHE A 110 15.98 17.15 13.23
C PHE A 110 15.18 18.43 13.55
N PHE A 111 13.90 18.51 13.14
CA PHE A 111 13.07 19.70 13.31
C PHE A 111 11.83 19.42 14.16
N ILE A 112 12.07 19.09 15.44
CA ILE A 112 11.02 18.80 16.43
C ILE A 112 10.02 19.96 16.55
N ASP A 113 10.50 21.21 16.48
CA ASP A 113 9.65 22.41 16.55
C ASP A 113 8.68 22.54 15.35
N LEU A 114 8.96 21.87 14.23
CA LEU A 114 8.11 21.83 13.03
C LEU A 114 7.29 20.53 12.92
N TYR A 115 7.26 19.71 13.97
CA TYR A 115 6.63 18.39 13.98
C TYR A 115 5.18 18.41 13.44
N VAL A 116 4.37 19.40 13.83
CA VAL A 116 2.96 19.48 13.39
C VAL A 116 2.85 19.70 11.88
N LEU A 117 3.67 20.58 11.32
CA LEU A 117 3.68 20.86 9.89
C LEU A 117 4.20 19.66 9.09
N LEU A 118 5.28 19.04 9.54
CA LEU A 118 5.85 17.84 8.93
C LEU A 118 4.87 16.66 8.97
N ALA A 119 4.13 16.50 10.08
CA ALA A 119 3.07 15.52 10.20
C ALA A 119 1.94 15.76 9.22
N LEU A 120 1.48 17.00 9.08
CA LEU A 120 0.44 17.34 8.12
C LEU A 120 0.86 17.03 6.68
N ILE A 121 2.11 17.36 6.31
CA ILE A 121 2.67 17.04 4.98
C ILE A 121 2.73 15.52 4.77
N CYS A 122 3.23 14.76 5.75
CA CYS A 122 3.28 13.30 5.67
C CYS A 122 1.89 12.68 5.54
N TYR A 123 0.92 13.12 6.34
CA TYR A 123 -0.44 12.59 6.25
C TYR A 123 -1.06 12.87 4.88
N LEU A 124 -0.91 14.08 4.33
CA LEU A 124 -1.39 14.40 2.99
C LEU A 124 -0.69 13.55 1.92
N TYR A 125 0.62 13.39 2.02
CA TYR A 125 1.37 12.53 1.11
C TYR A 125 0.83 11.10 1.13
N LEU A 126 0.67 10.50 2.30
CA LEU A 126 0.19 9.11 2.43
C LEU A 126 -1.24 8.91 2.00
N PHE A 127 -2.08 9.90 2.25
CA PHE A 127 -3.47 9.88 1.84
C PHE A 127 -3.62 9.81 0.32
N PHE A 128 -2.71 10.43 -0.43
CA PHE A 128 -2.78 10.54 -1.90
C PHE A 128 -1.80 9.64 -2.66
N CYS A 129 -0.72 9.18 -2.01
CA CYS A 129 0.37 8.41 -2.59
C CYS A 129 -0.13 7.17 -3.36
N VAL A 130 -0.95 6.33 -2.73
CA VAL A 130 -1.46 5.10 -3.35
C VAL A 130 -2.35 5.40 -4.55
N ALA A 131 -3.21 6.42 -4.43
CA ALA A 131 -4.05 6.85 -5.54
C ALA A 131 -3.19 7.26 -6.73
N PHE A 132 -2.18 8.10 -6.47
CA PHE A 132 -1.26 8.60 -7.47
C PHE A 132 -0.46 7.47 -8.15
N GLN A 133 0.03 6.49 -7.38
CA GLN A 133 0.72 5.30 -7.92
C GLN A 133 -0.19 4.49 -8.86
N LEU A 134 -1.45 4.26 -8.48
CA LEU A 134 -2.40 3.53 -9.32
C LEU A 134 -2.69 4.27 -10.65
N PHE A 135 -2.85 5.60 -10.62
CA PHE A 135 -2.96 6.39 -11.84
C PHE A 135 -1.70 6.33 -12.70
N CYS A 136 -0.51 6.36 -12.08
CA CYS A 136 0.76 6.19 -12.80
C CYS A 136 0.85 4.81 -13.47
N PHE A 137 0.45 3.75 -12.78
CA PHE A 137 0.39 2.41 -13.39
C PHE A 137 -0.53 2.43 -14.61
N TYR A 138 -1.74 2.98 -14.49
CA TYR A 138 -2.69 3.01 -15.61
C TYR A 138 -2.12 3.77 -16.83
N GLU A 139 -1.46 4.91 -16.62
CA GLU A 139 -0.81 5.67 -17.71
C GLU A 139 0.33 4.88 -18.38
N ILE A 140 1.08 4.09 -17.61
CA ILE A 140 2.10 3.18 -18.16
C ILE A 140 1.45 2.05 -18.96
N TYR A 141 0.34 1.50 -18.47
CA TYR A 141 -0.43 0.49 -19.18
C TYR A 141 -0.94 1.04 -20.52
N GLU A 142 -1.51 2.24 -20.56
CA GLU A 142 -1.98 2.87 -21.81
C GLU A 142 -0.83 3.11 -22.80
N GLY A 143 0.38 3.37 -22.30
CA GLY A 143 1.59 3.53 -23.10
C GLY A 143 2.11 4.96 -23.15
N THR A 144 1.71 5.80 -22.20
CA THR A 144 2.19 7.18 -22.06
C THR A 144 3.71 7.22 -22.02
N LYS A 145 4.31 8.02 -22.91
CA LYS A 145 5.76 8.11 -23.09
C LYS A 145 6.38 9.15 -22.16
N GLY A 146 7.55 8.81 -21.60
CA GLY A 146 8.35 9.69 -20.75
C GLY A 146 7.91 9.72 -19.27
N LEU A 147 8.87 9.92 -18.36
CA LEU A 147 8.63 9.97 -16.91
C LEU A 147 7.69 11.13 -16.54
N LEU A 148 8.03 12.34 -16.97
CA LEU A 148 7.22 13.55 -16.75
C LEU A 148 5.84 13.45 -17.41
N GLY A 149 5.73 12.75 -18.54
CA GLY A 149 4.46 12.50 -19.22
C GLY A 149 3.52 11.67 -18.35
N VAL A 150 4.03 10.58 -17.77
CA VAL A 150 3.28 9.71 -16.85
C VAL A 150 2.84 10.49 -15.60
N VAL A 151 3.77 11.21 -14.95
CA VAL A 151 3.48 11.99 -13.73
C VAL A 151 2.43 13.08 -14.01
N LYS A 152 2.58 13.84 -15.10
CA LYS A 152 1.65 14.90 -15.47
C LYS A 152 0.28 14.34 -15.82
N ALA A 153 0.22 13.27 -16.61
CA ALA A 153 -1.04 12.64 -16.98
C ALA A 153 -1.76 12.08 -15.75
N ALA A 154 -1.05 11.36 -14.88
CA ALA A 154 -1.60 10.84 -13.63
C ALA A 154 -2.14 11.96 -12.74
N ALA A 155 -1.40 13.05 -12.55
CA ALA A 155 -1.84 14.20 -11.75
C ALA A 155 -3.10 14.89 -12.34
N VAL A 156 -3.14 15.11 -13.66
CA VAL A 156 -4.30 15.69 -14.34
C VAL A 156 -5.54 14.82 -14.17
N GLN A 157 -5.38 13.51 -14.26
CA GLN A 157 -6.49 12.56 -14.17
C GLN A 157 -7.00 12.42 -12.73
N MET A 158 -6.08 12.35 -11.78
CA MET A 158 -6.40 12.40 -10.36
C MET A 158 -7.15 13.69 -10.01
N ALA A 159 -6.75 14.84 -10.57
CA ALA A 159 -7.44 16.12 -10.37
C ALA A 159 -8.84 16.15 -11.00
N ARG A 160 -9.03 15.58 -12.20
CA ARG A 160 -10.35 15.45 -12.85
C ARG A 160 -11.32 14.61 -12.01
N HIS A 161 -10.81 13.57 -11.36
CA HIS A 161 -11.59 12.64 -10.54
C HIS A 161 -11.47 12.90 -9.03
N ILE A 162 -11.06 14.12 -8.63
CA ILE A 162 -10.68 14.42 -7.24
C ILE A 162 -11.78 14.11 -6.22
N ARG A 163 -13.05 14.35 -6.55
CA ARG A 163 -14.18 14.05 -5.63
C ARG A 163 -14.27 12.55 -5.32
N GLN A 164 -14.03 11.72 -6.30
CA GLN A 164 -14.12 10.27 -6.15
C GLN A 164 -12.85 9.71 -5.50
N VAL A 165 -11.69 10.27 -5.83
CA VAL A 165 -10.42 9.99 -5.14
C VAL A 165 -10.55 10.32 -3.64
N LEU A 166 -11.06 11.50 -3.29
CA LEU A 166 -11.31 11.89 -1.91
C LEU A 166 -12.29 10.95 -1.22
N ALA A 167 -13.37 10.51 -1.89
CA ALA A 167 -14.31 9.55 -1.32
C ALA A 167 -13.66 8.18 -1.05
N ALA A 168 -12.82 7.68 -1.97
CA ALA A 168 -12.08 6.44 -1.79
C ALA A 168 -11.06 6.54 -0.65
N CYS A 169 -10.27 7.62 -0.62
CA CYS A 169 -9.31 7.84 0.46
C CYS A 169 -10.01 8.08 1.81
N ALA A 170 -11.17 8.74 1.85
CA ALA A 170 -11.97 8.90 3.06
C ALA A 170 -12.53 7.56 3.57
N LEU A 171 -12.98 6.67 2.68
CA LEU A 171 -13.40 5.31 3.04
C LEU A 171 -12.23 4.50 3.63
N LEU A 172 -11.02 4.63 3.06
CA LEU A 172 -9.80 4.05 3.63
C LEU A 172 -9.52 4.60 5.03
N CYS A 173 -9.63 5.92 5.22
CA CYS A 173 -9.43 6.54 6.53
C CYS A 173 -10.47 6.11 7.55
N VAL A 174 -11.76 6.03 7.19
CA VAL A 174 -12.81 5.53 8.09
C VAL A 174 -12.54 4.07 8.45
N GLY A 175 -12.19 3.24 7.46
CA GLY A 175 -11.77 1.86 7.70
C GLY A 175 -10.58 1.79 8.66
N TYR A 176 -9.58 2.64 8.48
CA TYR A 176 -8.41 2.71 9.36
C TYR A 176 -8.75 3.19 10.76
N ILE A 177 -9.63 4.18 10.92
CA ILE A 177 -10.07 4.70 12.22
C ILE A 177 -10.89 3.65 12.96
N VAL A 178 -11.84 2.98 12.30
CA VAL A 178 -12.65 1.93 12.91
C VAL A 178 -11.75 0.79 13.38
N LEU A 179 -10.79 0.38 12.54
CA LEU A 179 -9.81 -0.63 12.92
C LEU A 179 -8.90 -0.17 14.05
N TYR A 180 -8.42 1.07 14.00
CA TYR A 180 -7.61 1.66 15.06
C TYR A 180 -8.38 1.60 16.38
N VAL A 181 -9.62 2.09 16.42
CA VAL A 181 -10.48 2.02 17.61
C VAL A 181 -10.73 0.57 18.06
N CYS A 182 -10.97 -0.36 17.14
CA CYS A 182 -11.10 -1.79 17.46
C CYS A 182 -9.78 -2.43 17.95
N SER A 183 -8.62 -1.89 17.56
CA SER A 183 -7.29 -2.30 18.02
C SER A 183 -6.82 -1.59 19.30
N VAL A 184 -7.39 -0.43 19.61
CA VAL A 184 -7.07 0.41 20.78
C VAL A 184 -7.63 -0.17 22.10
N GLY A 185 -8.22 -1.36 22.06
CA GLY A 185 -8.40 -2.20 23.25
C GLY A 185 -7.10 -2.74 23.87
N ILE A 186 -5.91 -2.38 23.38
CA ILE A 186 -4.62 -2.74 23.98
C ILE A 186 -3.76 -1.47 24.12
N GLU A 187 -3.94 -0.74 25.22
CA GLU A 187 -3.14 0.43 25.63
C GLU A 187 -1.62 0.17 25.74
N GLY A 188 -1.15 -1.08 25.58
CA GLY A 188 0.25 -1.47 25.73
C GLY A 188 1.15 -1.36 24.49
N THR A 189 0.61 -1.32 23.27
CA THR A 189 1.44 -1.42 22.04
C THR A 189 1.99 -0.06 21.58
N MET A 190 1.34 1.04 21.96
CA MET A 190 1.68 2.40 21.52
C MET A 190 2.86 3.02 22.31
N ALA A 191 3.24 2.46 23.46
CA ALA A 191 4.32 2.99 24.30
C ALA A 191 5.74 2.59 23.81
N VAL A 192 5.86 1.70 22.81
CA VAL A 192 7.16 1.15 22.36
C VAL A 192 7.51 1.53 20.92
N LEU A 193 6.59 2.12 20.16
CA LEU A 193 6.78 2.43 18.75
C LEU A 193 7.42 3.82 18.58
N ALA A 194 8.73 3.86 18.78
CA ALA A 194 9.56 5.02 18.50
C ALA A 194 9.43 5.50 17.04
N PRO A 195 9.70 6.79 16.74
CA PRO A 195 9.41 7.43 15.45
C PRO A 195 9.98 6.75 14.20
N TYR A 196 11.00 5.89 14.30
CA TYR A 196 11.48 5.05 13.19
C TYR A 196 10.43 4.03 12.73
N THR A 197 9.62 3.53 13.66
CA THR A 197 8.52 2.61 13.35
C THR A 197 7.35 3.31 12.67
N ALA A 198 7.24 4.63 12.69
CA ALA A 198 6.17 5.33 11.99
C ALA A 198 6.35 5.26 10.47
N ILE A 199 7.59 5.27 9.95
CA ILE A 199 7.85 5.19 8.50
C ILE A 199 7.91 3.75 8.01
N LEU A 200 8.42 2.85 8.86
CA LEU A 200 8.20 1.41 8.69
C LEU A 200 6.70 1.11 8.71
N ASN A 201 5.93 1.60 9.67
CA ASN A 201 4.48 1.43 9.70
C ASN A 201 3.83 2.07 8.49
N VAL A 202 4.26 3.22 8.00
CA VAL A 202 3.57 3.83 6.87
C VAL A 202 3.75 3.04 5.55
N GLY A 203 4.91 2.41 5.33
CA GLY A 203 5.12 1.48 4.22
C GLY A 203 4.60 0.05 4.47
N VAL A 204 4.57 -0.39 5.73
CA VAL A 204 4.19 -1.76 6.16
C VAL A 204 2.69 -1.88 6.47
N THR A 205 2.08 -0.87 7.09
CA THR A 205 0.64 -0.81 7.42
C THR A 205 -0.25 -0.65 6.19
N MET A 206 0.29 -0.38 5.01
CA MET A 206 -0.51 -0.46 3.78
C MET A 206 -0.77 -1.91 3.34
N ASN A 207 0.05 -2.87 3.79
CA ASN A 207 -0.21 -4.29 3.60
C ASN A 207 -0.67 -4.94 4.91
N ARG A 208 -1.99 -4.98 5.11
CA ARG A 208 -2.63 -5.50 6.33
C ARG A 208 -2.38 -6.98 6.60
N TRP A 209 -2.03 -7.76 5.57
CA TRP A 209 -1.61 -9.15 5.78
C TRP A 209 -0.28 -9.23 6.55
N MET A 210 0.58 -8.20 6.46
CA MET A 210 1.80 -8.14 7.28
C MET A 210 1.48 -7.98 8.76
N GLU A 211 0.46 -7.20 9.11
CA GLU A 211 0.04 -7.02 10.50
C GLU A 211 -0.50 -8.34 11.09
N VAL A 212 -1.34 -9.05 10.32
CA VAL A 212 -1.84 -10.39 10.68
C VAL A 212 -0.69 -11.34 10.97
N CYS A 213 0.29 -11.40 10.06
CA CYS A 213 1.42 -12.31 10.21
C CYS A 213 2.37 -11.88 11.35
N SER A 214 2.53 -10.58 11.61
CA SER A 214 3.28 -10.08 12.78
C SER A 214 2.62 -10.52 14.08
N VAL A 215 1.30 -10.35 14.22
CA VAL A 215 0.54 -10.80 15.40
C VAL A 215 0.68 -12.30 15.60
N LEU A 216 0.49 -13.10 14.54
CA LEU A 216 0.69 -14.55 14.60
C LEU A 216 2.10 -14.94 15.05
N LEU A 217 3.12 -14.29 14.49
CA LEU A 217 4.50 -14.55 14.85
C LEU A 217 4.77 -14.19 16.32
N THR A 218 4.27 -13.05 16.78
CA THR A 218 4.37 -12.65 18.19
C THR A 218 3.74 -13.68 19.11
N MET A 219 2.51 -14.12 18.82
CA MET A 219 1.82 -15.15 19.61
C MET A 219 2.62 -16.45 19.70
N ILE A 220 3.24 -16.88 18.59
CA ILE A 220 4.10 -18.08 18.55
C ILE A 220 5.37 -17.87 19.38
N MET A 221 6.05 -16.73 19.24
CA MET A 221 7.31 -16.45 19.92
C MET A 221 7.14 -16.27 21.43
N THR A 222 6.05 -15.64 21.85
CA THR A 222 5.79 -15.35 23.28
C THR A 222 4.91 -16.41 23.94
N GLN A 223 4.40 -17.39 23.18
CA GLN A 223 3.42 -18.39 23.63
C GLN A 223 2.14 -17.76 24.21
N ALA A 224 1.83 -16.51 23.83
CA ALA A 224 0.67 -15.77 24.30
C ALA A 224 -0.55 -16.07 23.41
N PHE A 225 -1.29 -17.13 23.75
CA PHE A 225 -2.52 -17.57 23.06
C PHE A 225 -3.79 -17.23 23.84
N ASP A 226 -3.80 -16.13 24.58
CA ASP A 226 -4.98 -15.70 25.33
C ASP A 226 -6.08 -15.13 24.42
N VAL A 227 -7.27 -14.96 25.00
CA VAL A 227 -8.46 -14.45 24.30
C VAL A 227 -8.23 -13.05 23.72
N VAL A 228 -7.36 -12.24 24.32
CA VAL A 228 -7.06 -10.88 23.86
C VAL A 228 -6.26 -10.93 22.56
N TYR A 229 -5.20 -11.72 22.50
CA TYR A 229 -4.41 -11.90 21.27
C TYR A 229 -5.21 -12.58 20.15
N LEU A 230 -6.05 -13.57 20.48
CA LEU A 230 -6.94 -14.21 19.50
C LEU A 230 -8.00 -13.25 18.95
N SER A 231 -8.59 -12.41 19.81
CA SER A 231 -9.56 -11.39 19.38
C SER A 231 -8.88 -10.33 18.51
N PHE A 232 -7.66 -9.92 18.89
CA PHE A 232 -6.86 -8.98 18.12
C PHE A 232 -6.51 -9.53 16.73
N LEU A 233 -6.06 -10.78 16.65
CA LEU A 233 -5.82 -11.47 15.39
C LEU A 233 -7.08 -11.53 14.52
N GLY A 234 -8.26 -11.79 15.11
CA GLY A 234 -9.54 -11.77 14.41
C GLY A 234 -9.85 -10.40 13.78
N VAL A 235 -9.61 -9.32 14.51
CA VAL A 235 -9.78 -7.94 14.01
C VAL A 235 -8.81 -7.67 12.86
N GLN A 236 -7.54 -8.08 12.98
CA GLN A 236 -6.54 -7.89 11.91
C GLN A 236 -6.86 -8.73 10.67
N LEU A 237 -7.39 -9.95 10.83
CA LEU A 237 -7.82 -10.77 9.70
C LEU A 237 -8.97 -10.14 8.94
N LEU A 238 -9.99 -9.65 9.67
CA LEU A 238 -11.11 -8.91 9.06
C LEU A 238 -10.60 -7.66 8.34
N ALA A 239 -9.71 -6.90 8.98
CA ALA A 239 -9.04 -5.75 8.37
C ALA A 239 -8.35 -6.11 7.06
N ALA A 240 -7.54 -7.15 7.06
CA ALA A 240 -6.77 -7.57 5.89
C ALA A 240 -7.68 -7.95 4.72
N VAL A 241 -8.78 -8.67 4.99
CA VAL A 241 -9.78 -9.01 3.98
C VAL A 241 -10.49 -7.77 3.45
N PHE A 242 -10.99 -6.90 4.33
CA PHE A 242 -11.68 -5.68 3.91
C PHE A 242 -10.79 -4.74 3.09
N PHE A 243 -9.54 -4.54 3.50
CA PHE A 243 -8.58 -3.73 2.76
C PHE A 243 -8.22 -4.35 1.41
N SER A 244 -8.07 -5.67 1.34
CA SER A 244 -7.82 -6.37 0.07
C SER A 244 -8.99 -6.20 -0.90
N ILE A 245 -10.23 -6.35 -0.41
CA ILE A 245 -11.44 -6.11 -1.21
C ILE A 245 -11.50 -4.65 -1.66
N PHE A 246 -11.28 -3.71 -0.74
CA PHE A 246 -11.30 -2.28 -1.04
C PHE A 246 -10.27 -1.93 -2.12
N TYR A 247 -9.03 -2.42 -1.98
CA TYR A 247 -7.95 -2.15 -2.92
C TYR A 247 -8.27 -2.70 -4.32
N VAL A 248 -8.79 -3.93 -4.43
CA VAL A 248 -9.23 -4.50 -5.70
C VAL A 248 -10.39 -3.73 -6.32
N LEU A 249 -11.39 -3.34 -5.53
CA LEU A 249 -12.50 -2.51 -6.00
C LEU A 249 -12.02 -1.15 -6.49
N TRP A 250 -11.04 -0.56 -5.81
CA TRP A 250 -10.49 0.72 -6.19
C TRP A 250 -9.67 0.63 -7.48
N MET A 251 -8.89 -0.43 -7.64
CA MET A 251 -8.19 -0.72 -8.89
C MET A 251 -9.19 -0.93 -10.05
N GLY A 252 -10.25 -1.72 -9.86
CA GLY A 252 -11.31 -1.92 -10.85
C GLY A 252 -12.04 -0.63 -11.19
N TRP A 253 -12.27 0.23 -10.20
CA TRP A 253 -12.89 1.55 -10.39
C TRP A 253 -12.06 2.48 -11.28
N ILE A 254 -10.75 2.54 -11.08
CA ILE A 254 -9.84 3.33 -11.93
C ILE A 254 -9.92 2.85 -13.37
N CYS A 255 -10.05 1.54 -13.59
CA CYS A 255 -10.21 0.97 -14.92
C CYS A 255 -11.52 1.41 -15.58
N GLU A 256 -12.62 1.40 -14.83
CA GLU A 256 -13.96 1.71 -15.37
C GLU A 256 -14.14 3.20 -15.67
N ILE A 257 -13.65 4.08 -14.81
CA ILE A 257 -13.67 5.52 -15.07
C ILE A 257 -12.91 5.90 -16.34
N ARG A 258 -11.87 5.14 -16.65
CA ARG A 258 -11.00 5.39 -17.80
C ARG A 258 -11.48 4.71 -19.08
N ARG A 259 -12.56 3.92 -19.02
CA ARG A 259 -13.30 3.42 -20.18
C ARG A 259 -14.30 4.44 -20.72
N GLN A 260 -14.80 5.33 -19.87
CA GLN A 260 -15.73 6.41 -20.20
C GLN A 260 -15.00 7.60 -20.82
#